data_AF-A0A4R3ASE6-F1
#
_entry.id   AF-A0A4R3ASE6-F1
#
_cell.length_a   1.000
_cell.length_b   1.000
_cell.length_c   1.000
_cell.angle_alpha   90.00
_cell.angle_beta   90.00
_cell.angle_gamma   90.00
#
_symmetry.space_group_name_H-M   'P 1'
#
loop_
_entity.id
_entity.type
_entity.pdbx_description
1 polymer ?
#
loop_
_entity_poly.entity_id
_entity_poly.type
_entity_poly.pdbx_seq_one_letter_code
_entity_poly.pdbx_strand_id
1 'polypeptide(L)'
;MKTLISIRNFGIRTVLQITFYCKYKVIAKWPYFCILILALFFPNKSYSQIIQDVGGIAATVHSKANFKDLPPESSRSGNKFQLNTYDVWLPIPPVKIGRTSIFSNLNYRLMDFNYDNETIDDPNRIERIHEIKSVIIIRHPISRKWSILGIAMPTLATDFKKSLSFDDLILDGILGVSKKFGTASNLEIGFGVHALHSFGETLITPGISIDYRSTNNKWLAQFYWPRLNVLYNVSPNTQVGLAGSIDWTRFNLKNYRRYSGKEVDYAQFSTIHGGLQVHQHLMGGVWLQVQGGMGLLNRYELFDSTQKTVNDFAISNMAYGKAALSYRIGRR
;
A
#
# COMPACT_ATOMS: atom_id res chain seq x y z
N MET A 1 -48.67 -4.10 -68.51
CA MET A 1 -49.02 -5.44 -69.04
C MET A 1 -48.11 -6.45 -68.36
N LYS A 2 -48.72 -7.39 -67.60
CA LYS A 2 -48.22 -8.69 -67.12
C LYS A 2 -46.84 -8.79 -66.41
N THR A 3 -46.91 -8.94 -65.08
CA THR A 3 -46.42 -10.07 -64.27
C THR A 3 -45.31 -10.97 -64.85
N LEU A 4 -44.22 -11.21 -64.11
CA LEU A 4 -43.98 -12.50 -63.42
C LEU A 4 -42.70 -12.54 -62.56
N ILE A 5 -42.85 -13.33 -61.50
CA ILE A 5 -41.97 -13.65 -60.37
C ILE A 5 -40.87 -14.64 -60.78
N SER A 6 -39.70 -14.58 -60.14
CA SER A 6 -38.93 -15.79 -59.80
C SER A 6 -38.14 -15.60 -58.51
N ILE A 7 -38.28 -16.58 -57.62
CA ILE A 7 -37.64 -16.75 -56.31
C ILE A 7 -36.48 -17.75 -56.48
N ARG A 8 -35.31 -17.52 -55.87
CA ARG A 8 -34.62 -18.54 -55.03
C ARG A 8 -33.38 -18.03 -54.30
N ASN A 9 -33.39 -18.31 -53.00
CA ASN A 9 -32.34 -18.43 -51.98
C ASN A 9 -30.92 -18.74 -52.48
N PHE A 10 -29.90 -18.19 -51.80
CA PHE A 10 -29.02 -18.94 -50.87
C PHE A 10 -27.98 -18.04 -50.20
N GLY A 11 -27.71 -18.27 -48.90
CA GLY A 11 -26.35 -18.21 -48.36
C GLY A 11 -25.91 -16.94 -47.60
N ILE A 12 -26.18 -16.93 -46.29
CA ILE A 12 -25.58 -16.03 -45.30
C ILE A 12 -24.20 -16.58 -44.86
N ARG A 13 -23.14 -15.76 -44.98
CA ARG A 13 -22.06 -15.51 -43.99
C ARG A 13 -20.79 -15.01 -44.69
N THR A 14 -20.45 -13.74 -44.50
CA THR A 14 -19.10 -13.21 -44.75
C THR A 14 -18.43 -12.94 -43.41
N VAL A 15 -17.33 -13.66 -43.19
CA VAL A 15 -16.39 -13.50 -42.08
C VAL A 15 -15.56 -12.22 -42.34
N LEU A 16 -15.63 -11.25 -41.43
CA LEU A 16 -14.78 -10.07 -41.47
C LEU A 16 -13.51 -10.36 -40.67
N GLN A 17 -12.42 -10.76 -41.34
CA GLN A 17 -11.09 -10.75 -40.76
C GLN A 17 -10.50 -9.34 -40.88
N ILE A 18 -10.32 -8.66 -39.75
CA ILE A 18 -9.54 -7.42 -39.68
C ILE A 18 -8.16 -7.78 -39.16
N THR A 19 -7.17 -7.73 -40.06
CA THR A 19 -5.75 -7.86 -39.71
C THR A 19 -5.18 -6.46 -39.50
N PHE A 20 -4.84 -6.10 -38.26
CA PHE A 20 -4.09 -4.87 -37.98
C PHE A 20 -2.59 -5.15 -37.98
N TYR A 21 -1.92 -4.73 -39.05
CA TYR A 21 -0.48 -4.57 -39.11
C TYR A 21 -0.16 -3.14 -38.66
N CYS A 22 0.52 -2.96 -37.53
CA CYS A 22 1.08 -1.66 -37.16
C CYS A 22 2.53 -1.83 -36.69
N LYS A 23 3.45 -1.65 -37.64
CA LYS A 23 4.86 -1.32 -37.37
C LYS A 23 4.93 0.19 -37.16
N TYR A 24 5.28 0.65 -35.96
CA TYR A 24 5.88 1.96 -35.79
C TYR A 24 6.97 1.92 -34.71
N LYS A 25 8.12 2.46 -35.07
CA LYS A 25 9.36 2.53 -34.29
C LYS A 25 9.60 4.01 -33.97
N VAL A 26 10.10 4.27 -32.75
CA VAL A 26 10.77 5.50 -32.27
C VAL A 26 9.91 6.58 -31.55
N ILE A 27 10.00 6.51 -30.21
CA ILE A 27 10.22 7.57 -29.19
C ILE A 27 9.34 8.84 -29.24
N ALA A 28 8.46 8.96 -28.23
CA ALA A 28 8.13 10.24 -27.60
C ALA A 28 8.14 10.07 -26.06
N LYS A 29 9.27 10.41 -25.43
CA LYS A 29 9.39 10.55 -23.97
C LYS A 29 8.69 11.84 -23.51
N TRP A 30 7.36 11.91 -23.60
CA TRP A 30 6.61 13.04 -23.05
C TRP A 30 5.15 12.79 -22.59
N PRO A 31 4.75 11.61 -22.08
CA PRO A 31 3.46 11.52 -21.37
C PRO A 31 3.59 11.62 -19.84
N TYR A 32 4.78 11.43 -19.26
CA TYR A 32 4.94 11.33 -17.80
C TYR A 32 4.90 12.70 -17.08
N PHE A 33 5.21 13.80 -17.76
CA PHE A 33 5.23 15.13 -17.15
C PHE A 33 3.83 15.75 -16.97
N CYS A 34 2.87 15.37 -17.82
CA CYS A 34 1.51 15.91 -17.80
C CYS A 34 0.70 15.42 -16.59
N ILE A 35 0.96 14.21 -16.09
CA ILE A 35 0.24 13.64 -14.93
C ILE A 35 0.65 14.34 -13.64
N LEU A 36 1.93 14.72 -13.51
CA LEU A 36 2.44 15.43 -12.32
C LEU A 36 1.88 16.87 -12.23
N ILE A 37 1.69 17.53 -13.37
CA ILE A 37 1.17 18.91 -13.44
C ILE A 37 -0.35 18.95 -13.15
N LEU A 38 -1.12 17.95 -13.56
CA LEU A 38 -2.57 17.95 -13.31
C LEU A 38 -2.92 17.91 -11.82
N ALA A 39 -2.12 17.23 -10.99
CA ALA A 39 -2.35 17.17 -9.54
C ALA A 39 -2.17 18.52 -8.83
N LEU A 40 -1.39 19.45 -9.40
CA LEU A 40 -1.08 20.75 -8.79
C LEU A 40 -2.21 21.79 -8.93
N PHE A 41 -3.20 21.57 -9.81
CA PHE A 41 -4.22 22.56 -10.14
C PHE A 41 -5.63 22.28 -9.57
N PHE A 42 -5.80 21.33 -8.65
CA PHE A 42 -7.12 21.07 -8.06
C PHE A 42 -7.35 21.84 -6.74
N PRO A 43 -8.19 22.89 -6.73
CA PRO A 43 -8.56 23.60 -5.51
C PRO A 43 -9.62 22.79 -4.73
N ASN A 44 -9.19 21.73 -4.05
CA ASN A 44 -10.11 20.91 -3.27
C ASN A 44 -10.08 21.28 -1.79
N LYS A 45 -11.07 22.08 -1.36
CA LYS A 45 -11.48 22.19 0.05
C LYS A 45 -12.09 20.85 0.49
N SER A 46 -11.26 19.86 0.78
CA SER A 46 -11.67 18.61 1.40
C SER A 46 -11.07 18.45 2.79
N TYR A 47 -11.91 18.62 3.81
CA TYR A 47 -11.53 18.68 5.23
C TYR A 47 -11.83 17.38 5.99
N SER A 48 -11.76 16.23 5.33
CA SER A 48 -12.15 14.96 5.96
C SER A 48 -11.00 14.16 6.57
N GLN A 49 -9.74 14.49 6.30
CA GLN A 49 -8.58 13.75 6.79
C GLN A 49 -7.62 14.68 7.54
N ILE A 50 -7.06 14.23 8.66
CA ILE A 50 -6.17 15.03 9.50
C ILE A 50 -4.78 15.17 8.86
N ILE A 51 -4.25 14.09 8.30
CA ILE A 51 -3.07 14.11 7.43
C ILE A 51 -3.55 14.21 5.99
N GLN A 52 -3.10 15.26 5.30
CA GLN A 52 -3.55 15.63 3.95
C GLN A 52 -2.45 15.41 2.91
N ASP A 53 -1.53 14.48 3.17
CA ASP A 53 -0.48 14.08 2.22
C ASP A 53 -1.16 13.44 1.00
N VAL A 54 -1.27 14.21 -0.09
CA VAL A 54 -1.98 13.75 -1.29
C VAL A 54 -1.06 12.99 -2.23
N GLY A 55 0.23 13.33 -2.25
CA GLY A 55 1.23 12.66 -3.07
C GLY A 55 2.62 12.81 -2.47
N GLY A 56 3.55 11.96 -2.88
CA GLY A 56 4.91 12.05 -2.39
C GLY A 56 5.78 10.87 -2.78
N ILE A 57 7.02 10.95 -2.31
CA ILE A 57 8.04 9.91 -2.42
C ILE A 57 8.63 9.65 -1.03
N ALA A 58 9.03 8.41 -0.76
CA ALA A 58 9.75 8.07 0.46
C ALA A 58 10.81 7.00 0.21
N ALA A 59 11.85 7.01 1.04
CA ALA A 59 12.82 5.95 1.15
C ALA A 59 12.93 5.53 2.62
N THR A 60 12.88 4.23 2.89
CA THR A 60 13.10 3.64 4.21
C THR A 60 14.25 2.67 4.13
N VAL A 61 15.22 2.82 5.03
CA VAL A 61 16.41 1.97 5.11
C VAL A 61 16.44 1.32 6.48
N HIS A 62 16.43 0.00 6.52
CA HIS A 62 16.59 -0.75 7.77
C HIS A 62 18.07 -1.08 8.01
N SER A 63 18.46 -1.32 9.26
CA SER A 63 19.75 -1.89 9.59
C SER A 63 19.80 -3.35 9.14
N LYS A 64 21.01 -3.84 8.87
CA LYS A 64 21.24 -5.26 8.64
C LYS A 64 20.76 -6.10 9.82
N ALA A 65 20.07 -7.20 9.53
CA ALA A 65 19.43 -8.06 10.51
C ALA A 65 19.91 -9.51 10.34
N ASN A 66 19.93 -10.26 11.46
CA ASN A 66 20.25 -11.68 11.47
C ASN A 66 18.96 -12.49 11.66
N PHE A 67 18.89 -13.64 10.98
CA PHE A 67 17.97 -14.71 11.33
C PHE A 67 18.49 -15.45 12.57
N LYS A 68 17.65 -15.71 13.57
CA LYS A 68 18.05 -16.35 14.83
C LYS A 68 17.81 -17.86 14.83
N ASP A 69 16.76 -18.32 14.15
CA ASP A 69 16.28 -19.70 14.22
C ASP A 69 16.44 -20.43 12.88
N LEU A 70 17.65 -20.41 12.35
CA LEU A 70 17.98 -21.05 11.07
C LEU A 70 18.18 -22.58 11.25
N PRO A 71 17.60 -23.43 10.38
CA PRO A 71 17.90 -24.86 10.34
C PRO A 71 19.41 -25.11 10.17
N PRO A 72 19.97 -26.17 10.78
CA PRO A 72 21.38 -26.52 10.64
C PRO A 72 21.83 -26.72 9.18
N GLU A 73 20.90 -27.13 8.31
CA GLU A 73 21.11 -27.36 6.88
C GLU A 73 21.15 -26.06 6.06
N SER A 74 20.80 -24.92 6.64
CA SER A 74 20.72 -23.65 5.90
C SER A 74 22.10 -23.03 5.71
N SER A 75 22.42 -22.69 4.46
CA SER A 75 23.61 -21.90 4.12
C SER A 75 23.52 -20.43 4.59
N ARG A 76 22.43 -20.04 5.26
CA ARG A 76 22.18 -18.69 5.79
C ARG A 76 22.86 -18.42 7.13
N SER A 77 23.52 -19.40 7.76
CA SER A 77 24.23 -19.19 9.03
C SER A 77 25.25 -18.06 8.91
N GLY A 78 24.98 -16.92 9.56
CA GLY A 78 25.81 -15.71 9.52
C GLY A 78 25.52 -14.72 8.37
N ASN A 79 24.61 -15.03 7.43
CA ASN A 79 24.25 -14.09 6.36
C ASN A 79 23.23 -13.06 6.87
N LYS A 80 23.59 -11.78 6.81
CA LYS A 80 22.70 -10.68 7.18
C LYS A 80 21.93 -10.21 5.96
N PHE A 81 20.71 -9.74 6.19
CA PHE A 81 19.93 -9.07 5.16
C PHE A 81 19.54 -7.66 5.59
N GLN A 82 19.32 -6.79 4.63
CA GLN A 82 18.84 -5.42 4.79
C GLN A 82 17.61 -5.23 3.91
N LEU A 83 16.55 -4.66 4.47
CA LEU A 83 15.36 -4.28 3.74
C LEU A 83 15.35 -2.78 3.48
N ASN A 84 15.34 -2.40 2.22
CA ASN A 84 15.14 -1.02 1.78
C ASN A 84 13.78 -0.92 1.08
N THR A 85 13.01 0.14 1.36
CA THR A 85 11.76 0.42 0.64
C THR A 85 11.81 1.77 -0.04
N TYR A 86 11.24 1.82 -1.24
CA TYR A 86 11.06 3.05 -2.00
C TYR A 86 9.60 3.18 -2.37
N ASP A 87 8.96 4.23 -1.90
CA ASP A 87 7.52 4.45 -2.02
C ASP A 87 7.27 5.67 -2.89
N VAL A 88 6.30 5.56 -3.79
CA VAL A 88 5.72 6.69 -4.54
C VAL A 88 4.22 6.60 -4.38
N TRP A 89 3.56 7.69 -4.00
CA TRP A 89 2.10 7.73 -4.00
C TRP A 89 1.60 8.98 -4.70
N LEU A 90 0.53 8.80 -5.48
CA LEU A 90 -0.11 9.85 -6.26
C LEU A 90 -1.59 9.92 -5.89
N PRO A 91 -2.15 11.14 -5.75
CA PRO A 91 -3.55 11.27 -5.45
C PRO A 91 -4.38 11.02 -6.72
N ILE A 92 -5.50 10.35 -6.54
CA ILE A 92 -6.58 10.34 -7.52
C ILE A 92 -7.55 11.45 -7.09
N PRO A 93 -7.98 12.34 -8.02
CA PRO A 93 -8.88 13.44 -7.69
C PRO A 93 -10.12 12.94 -6.94
N PRO A 94 -10.49 13.60 -5.82
CA PRO A 94 -11.63 13.19 -5.04
C PRO A 94 -12.93 13.39 -5.83
N VAL A 95 -13.84 12.41 -5.72
CA VAL A 95 -15.15 12.45 -6.36
C VAL A 95 -16.22 12.59 -5.29
N LYS A 96 -17.21 13.47 -5.53
CA LYS A 96 -18.39 13.59 -4.67
C LYS A 96 -19.63 13.13 -5.43
N ILE A 97 -20.38 12.20 -4.84
CA ILE A 97 -21.65 11.71 -5.37
C ILE A 97 -22.71 11.95 -4.30
N GLY A 98 -23.52 12.99 -4.49
CA GLY A 98 -24.47 13.46 -3.47
C GLY A 98 -23.74 13.85 -2.18
N ARG A 99 -24.07 13.16 -1.07
CA ARG A 99 -23.41 13.34 0.23
C ARG A 99 -22.15 12.49 0.40
N THR A 100 -21.93 11.51 -0.46
CA THR A 100 -20.78 10.60 -0.40
C THR A 100 -19.55 11.27 -0.97
N SER A 101 -18.44 11.20 -0.25
CA SER A 101 -17.11 11.61 -0.74
C SER A 101 -16.23 10.38 -0.91
N ILE A 102 -15.53 10.31 -2.04
CA ILE A 102 -14.61 9.25 -2.40
C ILE A 102 -13.23 9.88 -2.59
N PHE A 103 -12.26 9.38 -1.84
CA PHE A 103 -10.86 9.73 -1.96
C PHE A 103 -10.10 8.50 -2.41
N SER A 104 -9.10 8.68 -3.28
CA SER A 104 -8.24 7.56 -3.63
C SER A 104 -6.81 8.01 -3.84
N ASN A 105 -5.87 7.09 -3.64
CA ASN A 105 -4.49 7.24 -4.06
C ASN A 105 -4.02 5.96 -4.75
N LEU A 106 -3.00 6.10 -5.60
CA LEU A 106 -2.26 5.00 -6.15
C LEU A 106 -0.85 5.04 -5.58
N ASN A 107 -0.44 3.95 -4.94
CA ASN A 107 0.87 3.77 -4.36
C ASN A 107 1.62 2.67 -5.12
N TYR A 108 2.89 2.96 -5.41
CA TYR A 108 3.86 1.98 -5.83
C TYR A 108 4.94 1.88 -4.77
N ARG A 109 5.31 0.66 -4.40
CA ARG A 109 6.39 0.39 -3.45
C ARG A 109 7.33 -0.65 -4.05
N LEU A 110 8.62 -0.34 -4.04
CA LEU A 110 9.69 -1.30 -4.27
C LEU A 110 10.27 -1.71 -2.93
N MET A 111 10.28 -3.00 -2.64
CA MET A 111 10.99 -3.60 -1.53
C MET A 111 12.25 -4.29 -2.07
N ASP A 112 13.41 -3.88 -1.59
CA ASP A 112 14.72 -4.33 -2.05
C ASP A 112 15.45 -5.00 -0.88
N PHE A 113 15.69 -6.29 -1.03
CA PHE A 113 16.30 -7.17 -0.04
C PHE A 113 17.76 -7.39 -0.42
N ASN A 114 18.66 -6.74 0.30
CA ASN A 114 20.10 -6.82 0.09
C ASN A 114 20.72 -7.80 1.09
N TYR A 115 21.58 -8.71 0.62
CA TYR A 115 22.24 -9.73 1.45
C TYR A 115 23.76 -9.54 1.44
N ASP A 116 24.42 -9.79 2.57
CA ASP A 116 25.87 -9.57 2.69
C ASP A 116 26.69 -10.52 1.81
N ASN A 117 26.21 -11.74 1.61
CA ASN A 117 26.84 -12.70 0.73
C ASN A 117 25.93 -13.03 -0.48
N GLU A 118 26.24 -12.40 -1.62
CA GLU A 118 25.52 -12.60 -2.88
C GLU A 118 25.87 -13.93 -3.56
N THR A 119 26.97 -14.59 -3.18
CA THR A 119 27.44 -15.84 -3.82
C THR A 119 26.77 -17.09 -3.26
N ILE A 120 25.94 -16.95 -2.22
CA ILE A 120 25.09 -18.05 -1.75
C ILE A 120 23.94 -18.19 -2.74
N ASP A 121 24.01 -19.23 -3.57
CA ASP A 121 22.91 -19.66 -4.44
C ASP A 121 21.82 -20.29 -3.56
N ASP A 122 20.98 -19.42 -2.99
CA ASP A 122 19.78 -19.84 -2.26
C ASP A 122 18.58 -19.72 -3.19
N PRO A 123 17.96 -20.84 -3.59
CA PRO A 123 16.78 -20.79 -4.43
C PRO A 123 15.68 -19.96 -3.78
N ASN A 124 15.61 -19.87 -2.43
CA ASN A 124 14.66 -19.13 -1.58
C ASN A 124 15.01 -17.65 -1.34
N ARG A 125 15.92 -17.07 -2.12
CA ARG A 125 16.29 -15.66 -2.02
C ARG A 125 15.29 -14.76 -2.77
N ILE A 126 14.54 -13.99 -1.99
CA ILE A 126 13.79 -12.84 -2.50
C ILE A 126 14.77 -11.68 -2.63
N GLU A 127 14.86 -11.11 -3.83
CA GLU A 127 15.69 -9.93 -4.08
C GLU A 127 14.83 -8.66 -4.09
N ARG A 128 13.74 -8.68 -4.86
CA ARG A 128 12.86 -7.52 -5.02
C ARG A 128 11.41 -7.92 -5.05
N ILE A 129 10.58 -7.07 -4.45
CA ILE A 129 9.12 -7.15 -4.54
C ILE A 129 8.59 -5.81 -4.99
N HIS A 130 7.70 -5.85 -5.96
CA HIS A 130 6.98 -4.72 -6.48
C HIS A 130 5.54 -4.78 -5.98
N GLU A 131 5.10 -3.72 -5.31
CA GLU A 131 3.74 -3.58 -4.82
C GLU A 131 3.06 -2.40 -5.54
N ILE A 132 1.87 -2.64 -6.09
CA ILE A 132 0.96 -1.60 -6.58
C ILE A 132 -0.31 -1.68 -5.74
N LYS A 133 -0.58 -0.62 -4.99
CA LYS A 133 -1.67 -0.53 -4.03
C LYS A 133 -2.54 0.67 -4.35
N SER A 134 -3.85 0.49 -4.37
CA SER A 134 -4.80 1.61 -4.44
C SER A 134 -5.52 1.72 -3.10
N VAL A 135 -5.54 2.89 -2.47
CA VAL A 135 -6.29 3.10 -1.23
C VAL A 135 -7.53 3.93 -1.53
N ILE A 136 -8.70 3.31 -1.51
CA ILE A 136 -9.99 3.93 -1.81
C ILE A 136 -10.74 4.14 -0.51
N ILE A 137 -11.03 5.39 -0.17
CA ILE A 137 -11.73 5.79 1.05
C ILE A 137 -13.07 6.40 0.67
N ILE A 138 -14.15 5.75 1.06
CA ILE A 138 -15.54 6.14 0.83
C ILE A 138 -16.11 6.61 2.16
N ARG A 139 -16.63 7.83 2.19
CA ARG A 139 -17.27 8.40 3.37
C ARG A 139 -18.67 8.90 3.05
N HIS A 140 -19.66 8.38 3.78
CA HIS A 140 -21.05 8.80 3.64
C HIS A 140 -21.58 9.35 4.98
N PRO A 141 -21.90 10.65 5.09
CA PRO A 141 -22.47 11.21 6.31
C PRO A 141 -23.94 10.81 6.44
N ILE A 142 -24.27 10.10 7.52
CA ILE A 142 -25.65 9.77 7.90
C ILE A 142 -26.30 10.99 8.58
N SER A 143 -25.54 11.68 9.43
CA SER A 143 -25.97 12.90 10.11
C SER A 143 -24.79 13.85 10.35
N ARG A 144 -25.00 14.95 11.09
CA ARG A 144 -23.92 15.88 11.45
C ARG A 144 -22.78 15.21 12.22
N LYS A 145 -23.07 14.16 13.00
CA LYS A 145 -22.09 13.48 13.86
C LYS A 145 -21.79 12.04 13.44
N TRP A 146 -22.57 11.44 12.56
CA TRP A 146 -22.40 10.03 12.17
C TRP A 146 -22.03 9.91 10.70
N SER A 147 -21.07 9.05 10.38
CA SER A 147 -20.75 8.66 9.02
C SER A 147 -20.51 7.16 8.88
N ILE A 148 -20.77 6.62 7.70
CA ILE A 148 -20.25 5.33 7.25
C ILE A 148 -18.88 5.60 6.64
N LEU A 149 -17.92 4.74 6.96
CA LEU A 149 -16.57 4.73 6.42
C LEU A 149 -16.32 3.36 5.77
N GLY A 150 -16.00 3.39 4.48
CA GLY A 150 -15.46 2.25 3.74
C GLY A 150 -14.04 2.56 3.31
N ILE A 151 -13.12 1.63 3.54
CA ILE A 151 -11.75 1.67 3.03
C ILE A 151 -11.55 0.38 2.25
N ALA A 152 -11.09 0.47 1.00
CA ALA A 152 -10.69 -0.67 0.20
C ALA A 152 -9.27 -0.45 -0.31
N MET A 153 -8.43 -1.46 -0.16
CA MET A 153 -7.00 -1.44 -0.43
C MET A 153 -6.58 -2.61 -1.34
N PRO A 154 -7.13 -2.72 -2.57
CA PRO A 154 -6.66 -3.72 -3.51
C PRO A 154 -5.18 -3.51 -3.80
N THR A 155 -4.41 -4.58 -3.66
CA THR A 155 -2.95 -4.56 -3.74
C THR A 155 -2.48 -5.71 -4.62
N LEU A 156 -1.62 -5.42 -5.59
CA LEU A 156 -0.90 -6.42 -6.37
C LEU A 156 0.55 -6.43 -5.90
N ALA A 157 1.07 -7.59 -5.51
CA ALA A 157 2.45 -7.73 -5.04
C ALA A 157 3.14 -8.91 -5.73
N THR A 158 4.29 -8.67 -6.37
CA THR A 158 4.99 -9.68 -7.18
C THR A 158 6.50 -9.42 -7.26
N ASP A 159 7.29 -10.47 -7.47
CA ASP A 159 8.73 -10.39 -7.76
C ASP A 159 9.03 -10.33 -9.28
N PHE A 160 7.99 -10.33 -10.13
CA PHE A 160 8.07 -10.36 -11.60
C PHE A 160 8.90 -11.51 -12.20
N LYS A 161 9.25 -12.56 -11.43
CA LYS A 161 9.94 -13.74 -11.99
C LYS A 161 9.03 -14.57 -12.91
N LYS A 162 7.71 -14.39 -12.80
CA LYS A 162 6.69 -14.98 -13.68
C LYS A 162 5.63 -13.94 -14.05
N SER A 163 4.75 -14.33 -14.97
CA SER A 163 3.58 -13.55 -15.36
C SER A 163 2.67 -13.25 -14.16
N LEU A 164 2.18 -12.01 -14.11
CA LEU A 164 1.19 -11.54 -13.15
C LEU A 164 -0.10 -12.37 -13.25
N SER A 165 -0.66 -12.77 -12.11
CA SER A 165 -1.94 -13.48 -12.03
C SER A 165 -2.81 -12.94 -10.90
N PHE A 166 -4.07 -13.39 -10.84
CA PHE A 166 -4.96 -13.09 -9.71
C PHE A 166 -4.44 -13.64 -8.38
N ASP A 167 -3.58 -14.67 -8.39
CA ASP A 167 -2.93 -15.17 -7.18
C ASP A 167 -1.92 -14.19 -6.58
N ASP A 168 -1.64 -13.06 -7.24
CA ASP A 168 -0.78 -11.97 -6.73
C ASP A 168 -1.62 -10.83 -6.11
N LEU A 169 -2.95 -10.96 -6.09
CA LEU A 169 -3.91 -9.98 -5.58
C LEU A 169 -4.18 -10.19 -4.09
N ILE A 170 -4.08 -9.10 -3.34
CA ILE A 170 -4.43 -8.98 -1.94
C ILE A 170 -5.58 -7.97 -1.85
N LEU A 171 -6.66 -8.37 -1.18
CA LEU A 171 -7.81 -7.51 -0.93
C LEU A 171 -7.90 -7.21 0.56
N ASP A 172 -7.61 -5.98 0.93
CA ASP A 172 -7.71 -5.48 2.29
C ASP A 172 -8.82 -4.40 2.34
N GLY A 173 -9.63 -4.38 3.38
CA GLY A 173 -10.59 -3.30 3.55
C GLY A 173 -11.19 -3.22 4.95
N ILE A 174 -11.74 -2.05 5.25
CA ILE A 174 -12.47 -1.75 6.47
C ILE A 174 -13.85 -1.23 6.11
N LEU A 175 -14.90 -1.78 6.70
CA LEU A 175 -16.24 -1.21 6.63
C LEU A 175 -16.75 -0.95 8.04
N GLY A 176 -17.19 0.28 8.31
CA GLY A 176 -17.64 0.63 9.64
C GLY A 176 -18.45 1.93 9.69
N VAL A 177 -18.78 2.29 10.92
CA VAL A 177 -19.43 3.55 11.26
C VAL A 177 -18.52 4.36 12.17
N SER A 178 -18.55 5.67 12.03
CA SER A 178 -17.82 6.60 12.87
C SER A 178 -18.71 7.68 13.45
N LYS A 179 -18.39 8.11 14.67
CA LYS A 179 -19.08 9.15 15.40
C LYS A 179 -18.11 10.26 15.80
N LYS A 180 -18.51 11.50 15.55
CA LYS A 180 -17.83 12.71 16.02
C LYS A 180 -18.30 13.12 17.41
N PHE A 181 -17.34 13.47 18.25
CA PHE A 181 -17.49 13.89 19.64
C PHE A 181 -16.88 15.27 19.86
N GLY A 182 -17.30 15.93 20.95
CA GLY A 182 -16.93 17.30 21.28
C GLY A 182 -17.81 18.34 20.57
N THR A 183 -17.85 19.55 21.12
CA THR A 183 -18.56 20.70 20.52
C THR A 183 -17.93 21.11 19.20
N ALA A 184 -16.60 21.07 19.13
CA ALA A 184 -15.82 21.32 17.92
C ALA A 184 -15.71 20.09 16.98
N SER A 185 -16.37 18.97 17.29
CA SER A 185 -16.26 17.71 16.52
C SER A 185 -14.82 17.26 16.30
N ASN A 186 -14.01 17.40 17.35
CA ASN A 186 -12.55 17.34 17.29
C ASN A 186 -11.98 15.95 17.66
N LEU A 187 -12.86 15.02 18.02
CA LEU A 187 -12.58 13.60 18.18
C LEU A 187 -13.57 12.81 17.34
N GLU A 188 -13.10 11.87 16.55
CA GLU A 188 -13.91 10.93 15.80
C GLU A 188 -13.45 9.52 16.14
N ILE A 189 -14.38 8.66 16.53
CA ILE A 189 -14.11 7.24 16.82
C ILE A 189 -14.97 6.42 15.87
N GLY A 190 -14.36 5.47 15.18
CA GLY A 190 -15.03 4.53 14.32
C GLY A 190 -14.78 3.08 14.72
N PHE A 191 -15.81 2.27 14.51
CA PHE A 191 -15.82 0.84 14.72
C PHE A 191 -16.40 0.15 13.49
N GLY A 192 -15.83 -1.00 13.15
CA GLY A 192 -16.22 -1.75 11.97
C GLY A 192 -15.55 -3.11 11.90
N VAL A 193 -15.54 -3.66 10.71
CA VAL A 193 -14.92 -4.94 10.37
C VAL A 193 -13.77 -4.67 9.41
N HIS A 194 -12.60 -5.19 9.73
CA HIS A 194 -11.45 -5.27 8.84
C HIS A 194 -11.40 -6.69 8.27
N ALA A 195 -11.29 -6.79 6.95
CA ALA A 195 -11.16 -8.05 6.23
C ALA A 195 -9.94 -7.97 5.30
N LEU A 196 -9.02 -8.91 5.50
CA LEU A 196 -7.86 -9.12 4.64
C LEU A 196 -8.02 -10.48 3.97
N HIS A 197 -8.18 -10.50 2.66
CA HIS A 197 -8.10 -11.69 1.84
C HIS A 197 -6.78 -11.70 1.07
N SER A 198 -5.97 -12.73 1.32
CA SER A 198 -4.62 -12.84 0.76
C SER A 198 -4.33 -14.30 0.50
N PHE A 199 -4.04 -14.64 -0.76
CA PHE A 199 -3.60 -15.98 -1.18
C PHE A 199 -4.53 -17.13 -0.75
N GLY A 200 -5.85 -16.92 -0.79
CA GLY A 200 -6.83 -17.94 -0.42
C GLY A 200 -7.17 -18.01 1.08
N GLU A 201 -6.53 -17.20 1.92
CA GLU A 201 -6.93 -17.03 3.32
C GLU A 201 -7.66 -15.72 3.53
N THR A 202 -8.64 -15.72 4.44
CA THR A 202 -9.34 -14.51 4.88
C THR A 202 -9.14 -14.33 6.38
N LEU A 203 -8.48 -13.24 6.75
CA LEU A 203 -8.38 -12.78 8.13
C LEU A 203 -9.44 -11.71 8.38
N ILE A 204 -10.31 -11.95 9.36
CA ILE A 204 -11.32 -10.98 9.81
C ILE A 204 -10.92 -10.51 11.20
N THR A 205 -10.83 -9.19 11.38
CA THR A 205 -10.49 -8.57 12.67
C THR A 205 -11.38 -7.35 12.93
N PRO A 206 -11.50 -6.87 14.18
CA PRO A 206 -12.17 -5.62 14.46
C PRO A 206 -11.47 -4.45 13.77
N GLY A 207 -12.23 -3.63 13.04
CA GLY A 207 -11.75 -2.37 12.48
C GLY A 207 -11.96 -1.24 13.48
N ILE A 208 -10.88 -0.61 13.94
CA ILE A 208 -10.94 0.52 14.86
C ILE A 208 -10.26 1.73 14.23
N SER A 209 -10.93 2.89 14.29
CA SER A 209 -10.36 4.17 13.88
C SER A 209 -10.55 5.23 14.95
N ILE A 210 -9.55 6.09 15.13
CA ILE A 210 -9.58 7.24 16.02
C ILE A 210 -8.89 8.38 15.28
N ASP A 211 -9.59 9.49 15.12
CA ASP A 211 -9.03 10.76 14.65
C ASP A 211 -9.24 11.81 15.73
N TYR A 212 -8.16 12.44 16.19
CA TYR A 212 -8.21 13.50 17.19
C TYR A 212 -7.41 14.71 16.72
N ARG A 213 -7.99 15.88 16.94
CA ARG A 213 -7.35 17.18 16.78
C ARG A 213 -7.68 18.01 18.01
N SER A 214 -6.68 18.60 18.65
CA SER A 214 -6.98 19.53 19.75
C SER A 214 -7.58 20.83 19.23
N THR A 215 -8.39 21.50 20.03
CA THR A 215 -9.08 22.76 19.66
C THR A 215 -8.11 23.89 19.32
N ASN A 216 -6.93 23.92 19.94
CA ASN A 216 -5.84 24.83 19.63
C ASN A 216 -4.92 24.34 18.49
N ASN A 217 -5.29 23.27 17.79
CA ASN A 217 -4.51 22.62 16.74
C ASN A 217 -3.10 22.17 17.15
N LYS A 218 -2.75 22.10 18.44
CA LYS A 218 -1.42 21.63 18.86
C LYS A 218 -1.23 20.13 18.72
N TRP A 219 -2.25 19.32 19.00
CA TRP A 219 -2.17 17.87 18.97
C TRP A 219 -3.00 17.30 17.82
N LEU A 220 -2.42 16.32 17.14
CA LEU A 220 -3.07 15.52 16.12
C LEU A 220 -2.79 14.06 16.47
N ALA A 221 -3.80 13.21 16.57
CA ALA A 221 -3.61 11.78 16.72
C ALA A 221 -4.50 11.05 15.74
N GLN A 222 -3.94 10.04 15.09
CA GLN A 222 -4.64 9.16 14.17
C GLN A 222 -4.26 7.73 14.50
N PHE A 223 -5.27 6.91 14.70
CA PHE A 223 -5.12 5.48 14.83
C PHE A 223 -6.10 4.82 13.88
N TYR A 224 -5.58 4.03 12.95
CA TYR A 224 -6.37 3.20 12.06
C TYR A 224 -5.73 1.83 12.14
N TRP A 225 -6.34 0.90 12.88
CA TRP A 225 -5.72 -0.40 13.14
C TRP A 225 -5.14 -0.99 11.83
N PRO A 226 -3.83 -1.34 11.77
CA PRO A 226 -2.84 -1.37 12.86
C PRO A 226 -1.82 -0.20 12.87
N ARG A 227 -2.14 0.97 12.31
CA ARG A 227 -1.27 2.16 12.22
C ARG A 227 -1.63 3.23 13.24
N LEU A 228 -0.60 3.83 13.84
CA LEU A 228 -0.68 4.93 14.81
C LEU A 228 0.21 6.10 14.35
N ASN A 229 -0.32 7.32 14.45
CA ASN A 229 0.41 8.57 14.29
C ASN A 229 -0.03 9.56 15.36
N VAL A 230 0.91 10.09 16.13
CA VAL A 230 0.64 11.17 17.09
C VAL A 230 1.63 12.30 16.79
N LEU A 231 1.12 13.50 16.54
CA LEU A 231 1.92 14.67 16.15
C LEU A 231 1.59 15.85 17.08
N TYR A 232 2.63 16.59 17.43
CA TYR A 232 2.58 17.87 18.12
C TYR A 232 3.09 18.97 17.21
N ASN A 233 2.30 20.01 16.99
CA ASN A 233 2.72 21.21 16.25
C ASN A 233 3.57 22.10 17.15
N VAL A 234 4.89 22.03 16.99
CA VAL A 234 5.86 22.90 17.68
C VAL A 234 5.76 24.33 17.14
N SER A 235 5.57 24.45 15.83
CA SER A 235 5.39 25.72 15.13
C SER A 235 4.39 25.54 13.98
N PRO A 236 3.98 26.61 13.27
CA PRO A 236 3.19 26.47 12.05
C PRO A 236 3.86 25.58 10.98
N ASN A 237 5.19 25.52 10.98
CA ASN A 237 6.00 24.84 9.98
C ASN A 237 6.60 23.52 10.48
N THR A 238 6.51 23.19 11.77
CA THR A 238 7.22 22.05 12.34
C THR A 238 6.28 21.22 13.21
N GLN A 239 6.23 19.92 12.93
CA GLN A 239 5.53 18.93 13.74
C GLN A 239 6.53 17.87 14.19
N VAL A 240 6.39 17.40 15.42
CA VAL A 240 7.18 16.29 15.96
C VAL A 240 6.24 15.26 16.54
N GLY A 241 6.62 14.00 16.57
CA GLY A 241 5.70 12.99 17.04
C GLY A 241 6.19 11.57 17.02
N LEU A 242 5.24 10.68 17.21
CA LEU A 242 5.41 9.23 17.21
C LEU A 242 4.64 8.64 16.04
N ALA A 243 5.20 7.59 15.46
CA ALA A 243 4.53 6.77 14.48
C ALA A 243 4.79 5.29 14.79
N GLY A 244 3.77 4.47 14.57
CA GLY A 244 3.87 3.03 14.68
C GLY A 244 2.96 2.33 13.68
N SER A 245 3.34 1.12 13.31
CA SER A 245 2.58 0.29 12.39
C SER A 245 2.90 -1.17 12.60
N ILE A 246 1.96 -2.04 12.24
CA ILE A 246 2.22 -3.46 12.03
C ILE A 246 2.19 -3.67 10.52
N ASP A 247 3.31 -4.12 9.96
CA ASP A 247 3.35 -4.62 8.60
C ASP A 247 3.21 -6.15 8.65
N TRP A 248 2.24 -6.66 7.90
CA TRP A 248 1.91 -8.08 7.81
C TRP A 248 1.60 -8.42 6.35
N THR A 249 2.60 -8.28 5.49
CA THR A 249 2.41 -8.49 4.05
C THR A 249 2.94 -9.86 3.67
N ARG A 250 2.06 -10.68 3.10
CA ARG A 250 2.41 -11.95 2.46
C ARG A 250 2.61 -11.69 0.96
N PHE A 251 3.47 -12.49 0.35
CA PHE A 251 3.91 -12.37 -1.03
C PHE A 251 3.88 -13.76 -1.67
N ASN A 252 3.42 -13.81 -2.91
CA ASN A 252 3.49 -15.03 -3.71
C ASN A 252 4.93 -15.28 -4.17
N LEU A 253 5.44 -16.45 -3.83
CA LEU A 253 6.74 -16.97 -4.18
C LEU A 253 6.55 -18.12 -5.16
N LYS A 254 6.46 -17.86 -6.47
CA LYS A 254 6.22 -18.93 -7.44
C LYS A 254 7.50 -19.73 -7.72
N ASN A 255 7.52 -21.02 -7.33
CA ASN A 255 8.58 -22.03 -7.56
C ASN A 255 9.86 -21.90 -6.72
N TYR A 256 9.72 -21.61 -5.44
CA TYR A 256 10.85 -21.66 -4.52
C TYR A 256 10.98 -23.09 -3.96
N ARG A 257 12.14 -23.74 -4.13
CA ARG A 257 12.40 -25.12 -3.68
C ARG A 257 13.12 -25.13 -2.33
N ARG A 258 12.63 -25.92 -1.38
CA ARG A 258 13.24 -26.13 -0.06
C ARG A 258 14.60 -26.83 -0.15
N TYR A 259 15.42 -26.67 0.88
CA TYR A 259 16.57 -27.54 1.21
C TYR A 259 16.24 -29.05 1.26
N SER A 260 14.98 -29.45 1.51
CA SER A 260 14.50 -30.86 1.45
C SER A 260 13.42 -31.15 0.40
N GLY A 261 13.36 -30.37 -0.68
CA GLY A 261 12.55 -30.69 -1.88
C GLY A 261 11.05 -30.39 -1.83
N LYS A 262 10.51 -29.84 -0.74
CA LYS A 262 9.14 -29.30 -0.68
C LYS A 262 9.05 -27.94 -1.38
N GLU A 263 7.91 -27.64 -1.99
CA GLU A 263 7.65 -26.35 -2.63
C GLU A 263 7.28 -25.29 -1.58
N VAL A 264 7.80 -24.08 -1.77
CA VAL A 264 7.47 -22.86 -1.05
C VAL A 264 6.76 -21.96 -2.03
N ASP A 265 5.54 -21.56 -1.67
CA ASP A 265 4.63 -20.80 -2.54
C ASP A 265 4.38 -19.39 -2.00
N TYR A 266 4.66 -19.12 -0.73
CA TYR A 266 4.49 -17.79 -0.15
C TYR A 266 5.57 -17.44 0.87
N ALA A 267 5.86 -16.15 0.97
CA ALA A 267 6.65 -15.57 2.05
C ALA A 267 5.90 -14.44 2.72
N GLN A 268 6.07 -14.31 4.03
CA GLN A 268 5.52 -13.22 4.81
C GLN A 268 6.63 -12.59 5.63
N PHE A 269 6.72 -11.28 5.55
CA PHE A 269 7.56 -10.50 6.46
C PHE A 269 6.63 -9.73 7.40
N SER A 270 6.73 -10.01 8.70
CA SER A 270 5.96 -9.34 9.73
C SER A 270 6.87 -8.57 10.67
N THR A 271 6.49 -7.33 10.99
CA THR A 271 7.26 -6.43 11.86
C THR A 271 6.32 -5.43 12.53
N ILE A 272 6.62 -5.09 13.77
CA ILE A 272 6.01 -3.96 14.47
C ILE A 272 7.00 -2.81 14.46
N HIS A 273 6.71 -1.76 13.68
CA HIS A 273 7.50 -0.54 13.68
C HIS A 273 7.03 0.42 14.75
N GLY A 274 7.99 1.03 15.45
CA GLY A 274 7.78 2.18 16.30
C GLY A 274 8.91 3.17 16.13
N GLY A 275 8.60 4.46 16.04
CA GLY A 275 9.63 5.48 15.86
C GLY A 275 9.15 6.91 16.12
N LEU A 276 10.14 7.80 16.21
CA LEU A 276 9.95 9.25 16.27
C LEU A 276 9.94 9.82 14.86
N GLN A 277 9.11 10.84 14.64
CA GLN A 277 9.00 11.53 13.35
C GLN A 277 8.99 13.04 13.51
N VAL A 278 9.55 13.73 12.52
CA VAL A 278 9.57 15.18 12.38
C VAL A 278 9.05 15.54 11.00
N HIS A 279 8.07 16.43 10.93
CA HIS A 279 7.53 16.99 9.69
C HIS A 279 7.90 18.47 9.62
N GLN A 280 8.63 18.85 8.59
CA GLN A 280 9.02 20.22 8.32
C GLN A 280 8.37 20.71 7.03
N HIS A 281 7.59 21.76 7.14
CA HIS A 281 7.09 22.51 5.99
C HIS A 281 8.26 23.22 5.32
N LEU A 282 8.41 23.02 4.02
CA LEU A 282 9.47 23.63 3.23
C LEU A 282 8.95 24.86 2.49
N MET A 283 7.98 24.66 1.59
CA MET A 283 7.39 25.72 0.78
C MET A 283 6.04 25.29 0.22
N GLY A 284 5.09 26.22 0.12
CA GLY A 284 3.79 25.96 -0.49
C GLY A 284 3.06 24.77 0.16
N GLY A 285 2.84 23.70 -0.60
CA GLY A 285 2.29 22.45 -0.08
C GLY A 285 3.33 21.39 0.25
N VAL A 286 4.63 21.66 0.11
CA VAL A 286 5.70 20.66 0.21
C VAL A 286 6.18 20.49 1.65
N TRP A 287 6.23 19.23 2.11
CA TRP A 287 6.65 18.83 3.43
C TRP A 287 7.75 17.77 3.36
N LEU A 288 8.77 17.95 4.20
CA LEU A 288 9.77 16.93 4.48
C LEU A 288 9.36 16.19 5.75
N GLN A 289 9.28 14.87 5.68
CA GLN A 289 9.14 14.00 6.84
C GLN A 289 10.43 13.21 7.02
N VAL A 290 10.96 13.21 8.24
CA VAL A 290 12.05 12.33 8.66
C VAL A 290 11.56 11.50 9.83
N GLN A 291 11.79 10.20 9.80
CA GLN A 291 11.41 9.28 10.86
C GLN A 291 12.58 8.35 11.18
N GLY A 292 12.79 8.06 12.46
CA GLY A 292 13.77 7.09 12.94
C GLY A 292 13.15 6.19 13.99
N GLY A 293 13.43 4.90 13.95
CA GLY A 293 12.77 3.94 14.83
C GLY A 293 13.36 2.54 14.80
N MET A 294 12.58 1.59 15.29
CA MET A 294 12.91 0.16 15.30
C MET A 294 11.72 -0.68 14.84
N GLY A 295 12.00 -1.70 14.03
CA GLY A 295 11.16 -2.86 13.81
C GLY A 295 11.42 -3.89 14.90
N LEU A 296 10.38 -4.27 15.62
CA LEU A 296 10.36 -5.22 16.74
C LEU A 296 9.49 -6.41 16.36
N LEU A 297 9.73 -7.55 17.04
CA LEU A 297 8.98 -8.79 16.80
C LEU A 297 8.99 -9.22 15.32
N ASN A 298 10.16 -9.08 14.69
CA ASN A 298 10.34 -9.34 13.28
C ASN A 298 10.30 -10.85 13.03
N ARG A 299 9.46 -11.29 12.09
CA ARG A 299 9.39 -12.69 11.66
C ARG A 299 9.42 -12.77 10.13
N TYR A 300 10.03 -13.83 9.64
CA TYR A 300 9.99 -14.21 8.24
C TYR A 300 9.46 -15.62 8.14
N GLU A 301 8.28 -15.76 7.53
CA GLU A 301 7.55 -17.01 7.47
C GLU A 301 7.42 -17.44 6.00
N LEU A 302 7.60 -18.73 5.74
CA LEU A 302 7.42 -19.36 4.43
C LEU A 302 6.25 -20.33 4.49
N PHE A 303 5.42 -20.36 3.46
CA PHE A 303 4.22 -21.21 3.40
C PHE A 303 4.19 -22.05 2.12
N ASP A 304 3.55 -23.22 2.20
CA ASP A 304 3.24 -24.06 1.04
C ASP A 304 1.92 -23.65 0.36
N SER A 305 1.59 -24.28 -0.76
CA SER A 305 0.33 -24.10 -1.50
C SER A 305 -0.93 -24.34 -0.67
N THR A 306 -0.84 -25.07 0.45
CA THR A 306 -1.95 -25.31 1.39
C THR A 306 -1.99 -24.33 2.56
N GLN A 307 -1.17 -23.26 2.51
CA GLN A 307 -1.03 -22.23 3.55
C GLN A 307 -0.45 -22.75 4.87
N LYS A 308 0.18 -23.92 4.88
CA LYS A 308 0.87 -24.40 6.07
C LYS A 308 2.26 -23.78 6.14
N THR A 309 2.62 -23.29 7.32
CA THR A 309 3.95 -22.76 7.58
C THR A 309 4.98 -23.85 7.33
N VAL A 310 5.85 -23.63 6.35
CA VAL A 310 6.97 -24.50 5.98
C VAL A 310 8.18 -24.20 6.86
N ASN A 311 8.46 -22.91 7.09
CA ASN A 311 9.53 -22.39 7.94
C ASN A 311 9.07 -21.08 8.62
N ASP A 312 9.55 -20.84 9.83
CA ASP A 312 9.30 -19.62 10.62
C ASP A 312 10.63 -19.19 11.24
N PHE A 313 11.12 -18.02 10.85
CA PHE A 313 12.40 -17.49 11.29
C PHE A 313 12.19 -16.21 12.10
N ALA A 314 12.61 -16.21 13.37
CA ALA A 314 12.73 -14.96 14.11
C ALA A 314 13.91 -14.13 13.57
N ILE A 315 13.70 -12.82 13.47
CA ILE A 315 14.70 -11.88 13.01
C ILE A 315 15.05 -10.92 14.15
N SER A 316 16.32 -10.54 14.26
CA SER A 316 16.76 -9.52 15.21
C SER A 316 16.02 -8.19 15.00
N ASN A 317 15.96 -7.36 16.04
CA ASN A 317 15.39 -6.01 15.91
C ASN A 317 16.11 -5.23 14.80
N MET A 318 15.36 -4.39 14.08
CA MET A 318 15.83 -3.68 12.90
C MET A 318 15.69 -2.18 13.13
N ALA A 319 16.77 -1.48 13.45
CA ALA A 319 16.72 -0.01 13.46
C ALA A 319 16.40 0.47 12.04
N TYR A 320 15.67 1.57 11.88
CA TYR A 320 15.37 2.11 10.56
C TYR A 320 15.37 3.63 10.55
N GLY A 321 15.67 4.18 9.38
CA GLY A 321 15.49 5.57 9.04
C GLY A 321 14.60 5.70 7.82
N LYS A 322 13.73 6.71 7.81
CA LYS A 322 12.85 7.05 6.69
C LYS A 322 12.93 8.53 6.41
N ALA A 323 13.03 8.87 5.12
CA ALA A 323 12.87 10.23 4.63
C ALA A 323 11.76 10.24 3.57
N ALA A 324 10.87 11.23 3.63
CA ALA A 324 9.79 11.39 2.69
C ALA A 324 9.59 12.85 2.31
N LEU A 325 9.33 13.09 1.03
CA LEU A 325 8.92 14.39 0.52
C LEU A 325 7.47 14.26 0.03
N SER A 326 6.57 15.01 0.63
CA SER A 326 5.14 14.94 0.33
C SER A 326 4.56 16.30 -0.04
N TYR A 327 3.47 16.28 -0.79
CA TYR A 327 2.63 17.42 -1.06
C TYR A 327 1.34 17.31 -0.24
N ARG A 328 1.04 18.34 0.56
CA ARG A 328 -0.15 18.48 1.38
C ARG A 328 -1.07 19.55 0.81
N ILE A 329 -2.32 19.18 0.54
CA ILE A 329 -3.36 20.15 0.17
C ILE A 329 -4.00 20.70 1.45
N GLY A 330 -4.00 22.02 1.65
CA GLY A 330 -4.89 22.64 2.65
C GLY A 330 -4.27 23.56 3.71
N ARG A 331 -3.04 24.06 3.54
CA ARG A 331 -2.54 25.20 4.32
C ARG A 331 -2.14 26.35 3.39
N ARG A 332 -3.08 27.25 3.12
CA ARG A 332 -2.78 28.65 2.84
C ARG A 332 -3.31 29.48 3.99
#